data_AF-A0A9P6Q8U2-F1
#
_entry.id   AF-A0A9P6Q8U2-F1
#
_cell.length_a   1.000
_cell.length_b   1.000
_cell.length_c   1.000
_cell.angle_alpha   90.00
_cell.angle_beta   90.00
_cell.angle_gamma   90.00
#
_symmetry.space_group_name_H-M   'P 1'
#
loop_
_entity.id
_entity.type
_entity.pdbx_description
1 polymer ?
#
loop_
_entity_poly.entity_id
_entity_poly.type
_entity_poly.pdbx_seq_one_letter_code
_entity_poly.pdbx_strand_id
1 'polypeptide(L)'
;MARPSAGGGSSASRATKPGGIHKGSAPPRSATTARAGDPIVPAKPRRYRPGIKAIREIRQYQKSTNLLIQKLPFARVVREIAQQFDFTGTALRWQSTAIAALQEAAEAYLVHLFEDA
;
A
#
# COMPACT_ATOMS: atom_id res chain seq x y z
N MET A 1 -16.12 32.58 -73.88
CA MET A 1 -14.66 32.65 -73.62
C MET A 1 -14.31 31.48 -72.69
N ALA A 2 -13.86 30.33 -73.20
CA ALA A 2 -12.47 29.95 -73.51
C ALA A 2 -11.77 29.22 -72.33
N ARG A 3 -11.80 27.87 -72.38
CA ARG A 3 -10.76 26.80 -72.17
C ARG A 3 -9.48 27.10 -71.33
N PRO A 4 -8.67 26.10 -70.89
CA PRO A 4 -8.89 24.67 -70.51
C PRO A 4 -8.04 24.16 -69.29
N SER A 5 -8.14 22.84 -69.08
CA SER A 5 -7.36 21.86 -68.30
C SER A 5 -5.80 21.91 -68.35
N ALA A 6 -5.16 21.55 -67.22
CA ALA A 6 -3.89 20.80 -67.05
C ALA A 6 -3.81 20.43 -65.54
N GLY A 7 -3.37 19.28 -65.04
CA GLY A 7 -2.25 18.42 -65.42
C GLY A 7 -1.44 18.17 -64.14
N GLY A 8 -1.24 16.90 -63.76
CA GLY A 8 -0.66 16.52 -62.46
C GLY A 8 0.85 16.76 -62.31
N GLY A 9 1.37 16.46 -61.11
CA GLY A 9 2.81 16.41 -60.87
C GLY A 9 3.16 16.27 -59.39
N SER A 10 3.61 15.08 -59.00
CA SER A 10 4.27 14.82 -57.72
C SER A 10 5.53 15.67 -57.57
N SER A 11 5.76 16.23 -56.38
CA SER A 11 7.12 16.48 -55.90
C SER A 11 7.20 16.25 -54.40
N ALA A 12 7.96 15.22 -54.03
CA ALA A 12 8.38 14.96 -52.67
C ALA A 12 9.39 16.03 -52.25
N SER A 13 9.17 16.66 -51.09
CA SER A 13 10.18 17.46 -50.41
C SER A 13 10.14 17.21 -48.90
N ARG A 14 10.91 16.19 -48.50
CA ARG A 14 11.83 16.17 -47.36
C ARG A 14 11.42 17.00 -46.13
N ALA A 15 10.71 16.35 -45.20
CA ALA A 15 10.59 16.84 -43.82
C ALA A 15 11.84 16.47 -43.01
N THR A 16 12.66 17.46 -42.66
CA THR A 16 13.78 17.31 -41.71
C THR A 16 13.26 17.57 -40.30
N LYS A 17 13.14 16.54 -39.45
CA LYS A 17 12.95 16.70 -38.00
C LYS A 17 14.27 16.35 -37.30
N PRO A 18 14.95 17.30 -36.61
CA PRO A 18 15.98 16.94 -35.65
C PRO A 18 15.43 16.95 -34.23
N GLY A 19 15.89 16.01 -33.39
CA GLY A 19 15.84 16.16 -31.94
C GLY A 19 15.04 15.11 -31.18
N GLY A 20 15.38 13.83 -31.36
CA GLY A 20 14.98 12.78 -30.42
C GLY A 20 15.76 12.94 -29.10
N ILE A 21 15.05 13.21 -28.00
CA ILE A 21 15.63 13.09 -26.65
C ILE A 21 15.55 11.62 -26.25
N HIS A 22 16.59 10.86 -26.56
CA HIS A 22 16.80 9.54 -25.98
C HIS A 22 17.17 9.70 -24.50
N LYS A 23 16.18 9.70 -23.60
CA LYS A 23 16.45 9.41 -22.18
C LYS A 23 16.81 7.93 -22.09
N GLY A 24 18.12 7.65 -21.98
CA GLY A 24 18.65 6.32 -21.73
C GLY A 24 18.03 5.71 -20.48
N SER A 25 17.11 4.77 -20.68
CA SER A 25 16.73 3.79 -19.67
C SER A 25 17.71 2.64 -19.78
N ALA A 26 18.81 2.70 -19.03
CA ALA A 26 19.65 1.53 -18.82
C ALA A 26 18.84 0.53 -17.97
N PRO A 27 18.67 -0.74 -18.42
CA PRO A 27 18.00 -1.74 -17.60
C PRO A 27 18.86 -2.03 -16.35
N PRO A 28 18.25 -2.35 -15.20
CA PRO A 28 19.02 -2.72 -14.02
C PRO A 28 19.78 -4.01 -14.36
N ARG A 29 21.12 -3.93 -14.41
CA ARG A 29 21.98 -5.11 -14.53
C ARG A 29 21.83 -5.96 -13.27
N SER A 30 21.01 -7.00 -13.35
CA SER A 30 20.99 -8.07 -12.37
C SER A 30 20.42 -9.34 -13.02
N ALA A 31 21.22 -10.40 -13.01
CA ALA A 31 20.91 -11.78 -13.37
C ALA A 31 20.93 -12.16 -14.87
N THR A 32 22.11 -12.18 -15.51
CA THR A 32 22.27 -12.91 -16.79
C THR A 32 23.59 -13.67 -16.96
N THR A 33 24.34 -13.92 -15.89
CA THR A 33 25.60 -14.68 -15.98
C THR A 33 25.74 -15.70 -14.86
N ALA A 34 24.70 -16.50 -14.62
CA ALA A 34 24.82 -17.71 -13.81
C ALA A 34 24.89 -18.90 -14.77
N ARG A 35 26.05 -19.54 -14.87
CA ARG A 35 26.26 -20.80 -15.59
C ARG A 35 25.99 -21.98 -14.67
N ALA A 36 25.66 -23.12 -15.25
CA ALA A 36 25.54 -24.38 -14.50
C ALA A 36 26.89 -24.70 -13.84
N GLY A 37 26.91 -24.79 -12.51
CA GLY A 37 28.13 -25.01 -11.70
C GLY A 37 28.60 -23.78 -10.91
N ASP A 38 28.02 -22.60 -11.13
CA ASP A 38 28.33 -21.43 -10.29
C ASP A 38 27.78 -21.64 -8.87
N PRO A 39 28.54 -21.27 -7.82
CA PRO A 39 28.05 -21.36 -6.45
C PRO A 39 26.81 -20.47 -6.30
N ILE A 40 25.72 -21.03 -5.75
CA ILE A 40 24.53 -20.26 -5.38
C ILE A 40 24.94 -19.32 -4.26
N VAL A 41 25.34 -18.10 -4.61
CA VAL A 41 25.57 -17.04 -3.63
C VAL A 41 24.20 -16.63 -3.11
N PRO A 42 23.88 -16.84 -1.81
CA PRO A 42 22.59 -16.43 -1.28
C PRO A 42 22.46 -14.91 -1.46
N ALA A 43 21.51 -14.50 -2.30
CA ALA A 43 21.25 -13.08 -2.52
C ALA A 43 20.92 -12.41 -1.19
N LYS A 44 21.60 -11.30 -0.89
CA LYS A 44 21.38 -10.56 0.36
C LYS A 44 19.89 -10.18 0.46
N PRO A 45 19.23 -10.42 1.61
CA PRO A 45 17.82 -10.08 1.76
C PRO A 45 17.60 -8.59 1.48
N ARG A 46 16.66 -8.30 0.59
CA ARG A 46 16.37 -6.94 0.14
C ARG A 46 15.73 -6.16 1.28
N ARG A 47 16.40 -5.10 1.74
CA ARG A 47 15.88 -4.21 2.78
C ARG A 47 15.02 -3.10 2.17
N TYR A 48 13.87 -2.83 2.76
CA TYR A 48 13.05 -1.67 2.39
C TYR A 48 13.72 -0.37 2.83
N ARG A 49 13.59 0.67 2.01
CA ARG A 49 13.96 2.03 2.42
C ARG A 49 13.03 2.47 3.57
N PRO A 50 13.50 3.31 4.50
CA PRO A 50 12.65 3.89 5.55
C PRO A 50 11.36 4.48 4.96
N GLY A 51 10.24 4.33 5.65
CA GLY A 51 8.92 4.78 5.21
C GLY A 51 8.20 3.87 4.21
N ILE A 52 8.90 3.12 3.34
CA ILE A 52 8.25 2.29 2.31
C ILE A 52 7.38 1.19 2.91
N LYS A 53 7.84 0.55 4.00
CA LYS A 53 7.05 -0.48 4.69
C LYS A 53 5.81 0.12 5.36
N ALA A 54 5.99 1.27 6.03
CA ALA A 54 4.90 1.99 6.69
C ALA A 54 3.82 2.45 5.69
N ILE A 55 4.19 3.03 4.55
CA ILE A 55 3.22 3.44 3.51
C ILE A 55 2.44 2.24 2.98
N ARG A 56 3.10 1.09 2.81
CA ARG A 56 2.41 -0.14 2.39
C ARG A 56 1.42 -0.60 3.44
N GLU A 57 1.79 -0.60 4.71
CA GLU A 57 0.95 -0.99 5.83
C GLU A 57 -0.26 -0.04 5.97
N ILE A 58 -0.05 1.28 5.89
CA ILE A 58 -1.14 2.27 5.90
C ILE A 58 -2.17 1.98 4.81
N ARG A 59 -1.73 1.78 3.56
CA ARG A 59 -2.63 1.44 2.44
C ARG A 59 -3.34 0.11 2.64
N GLN A 60 -2.67 -0.87 3.25
CA GLN A 60 -3.25 -2.16 3.54
C GLN A 60 -4.37 -2.04 4.59
N TYR A 61 -4.10 -1.35 5.70
CA TYR A 61 -5.05 -1.21 6.80
C TYR A 61 -6.24 -0.32 6.42
N GLN A 62 -6.02 0.77 5.68
CA GLN A 62 -7.11 1.63 5.17
C GLN A 62 -8.06 0.92 4.20
N LYS A 63 -7.62 -0.16 3.54
CA LYS A 63 -8.48 -0.94 2.63
C LYS A 63 -9.37 -1.94 3.38
N SER A 64 -9.04 -2.29 4.61
CA SER A 64 -9.72 -3.32 5.39
C SER A 64 -10.44 -2.72 6.60
N THR A 65 -11.43 -3.43 7.12
CA THR A 65 -12.13 -3.07 8.36
C THR A 65 -11.88 -4.09 9.47
N ASN A 66 -10.74 -4.79 9.41
CA ASN A 66 -10.38 -5.78 10.41
C ASN A 66 -9.91 -5.09 11.68
N LEU A 67 -10.32 -5.62 12.83
CA LEU A 67 -9.80 -5.20 14.13
C LEU A 67 -8.29 -5.51 14.23
N LEU A 68 -7.52 -4.56 14.72
CA LEU A 68 -6.06 -4.63 14.82
C LEU A 68 -5.60 -5.03 16.22
N ILE A 69 -6.41 -4.79 17.26
CA ILE A 69 -6.08 -5.18 18.63
C ILE A 69 -6.46 -6.65 18.84
N GLN A 70 -5.58 -7.39 19.52
CA GLN A 70 -5.84 -8.79 19.84
C GLN A 70 -7.00 -8.93 20.83
N LYS A 71 -7.99 -9.77 20.49
CA LYS A 71 -9.26 -9.88 21.23
C LYS A 71 -9.10 -10.31 22.68
N LEU A 72 -8.25 -11.30 22.97
CA LEU A 72 -8.10 -11.83 24.34
C LEU A 72 -7.43 -10.83 25.29
N PRO A 73 -6.30 -10.19 24.94
CA PRO A 73 -5.74 -9.10 25.74
C PRO A 73 -6.74 -7.95 25.96
N PHE A 74 -7.45 -7.51 24.91
CA PHE A 74 -8.46 -6.46 25.04
C PHE A 74 -9.57 -6.84 26.03
N ALA A 75 -10.11 -8.06 25.92
CA ALA A 75 -11.13 -8.57 26.81
C ALA A 75 -10.66 -8.67 28.28
N ARG A 76 -9.37 -8.94 28.52
CA ARG A 76 -8.79 -8.94 29.88
C ARG A 76 -8.75 -7.53 30.45
N VAL A 77 -8.29 -6.55 29.67
CA VAL A 77 -8.24 -5.13 30.08
C VAL A 77 -9.65 -4.60 30.39
N VAL A 78 -10.64 -4.90 29.56
CA VAL A 78 -12.04 -4.50 29.81
C VAL A 78 -12.53 -5.02 31.17
N ARG A 79 -12.25 -6.29 31.48
CA ARG A 79 -12.66 -6.90 32.75
C ARG A 79 -11.90 -6.35 33.94
N GLU A 80 -10.61 -6.10 33.79
CA GLU A 80 -9.76 -5.47 34.82
C GLU A 80 -10.28 -4.08 35.18
N ILE A 81 -10.58 -3.25 34.18
CA ILE A 81 -11.15 -1.91 34.39
C ILE A 81 -12.52 -2.02 35.06
N ALA A 82 -13.40 -2.91 34.58
CA ALA A 82 -14.74 -3.06 35.14
C ALA A 82 -14.75 -3.47 36.62
N GLN A 83 -13.78 -4.29 37.06
CA GLN A 83 -13.62 -4.67 38.47
C GLN A 83 -13.36 -3.47 39.38
N GLN A 84 -12.83 -2.36 38.87
CA GLN A 84 -12.62 -1.14 39.65
C GLN A 84 -13.93 -0.41 39.96
N PHE A 85 -15.01 -0.71 39.22
CA PHE A 85 -16.32 -0.06 39.35
C PHE A 85 -17.40 -0.97 39.95
N ASP A 86 -17.07 -2.24 40.23
CA ASP A 86 -18.00 -3.20 40.81
C ASP A 86 -18.12 -3.06 42.33
N PHE A 87 -19.07 -2.24 42.78
CA PHE A 87 -19.38 -2.04 44.21
C PHE A 87 -20.24 -3.16 44.83
N THR A 88 -20.71 -4.14 44.04
CA THR A 88 -21.71 -5.14 44.46
C THR A 88 -21.10 -6.44 44.99
N GLY A 89 -19.76 -6.58 44.97
CA GLY A 89 -19.04 -7.76 45.48
C GLY A 89 -19.17 -9.01 44.62
N THR A 90 -19.83 -8.94 43.46
CA THR A 90 -19.96 -10.04 42.50
C THR A 90 -19.38 -9.65 41.14
N ALA A 91 -18.69 -10.58 40.48
CA ALA A 91 -18.04 -10.29 39.20
C ALA A 91 -19.08 -10.05 38.08
N LEU A 92 -18.94 -8.95 37.33
CA LEU A 92 -19.73 -8.68 36.13
C LEU A 92 -19.66 -9.81 35.10
N ARG A 93 -20.83 -10.19 34.59
CA ARG A 93 -20.96 -11.09 33.45
C ARG A 93 -20.95 -10.30 32.15
N TRP A 94 -20.25 -10.84 31.15
CA TRP A 94 -20.04 -10.16 29.88
C TRP A 94 -20.57 -11.00 28.73
N GLN A 95 -21.39 -10.37 27.89
CA GLN A 95 -21.76 -10.92 26.59
C GLN A 95 -20.57 -10.79 25.62
N SER A 96 -20.40 -11.77 24.73
CA SER A 96 -19.33 -11.73 23.71
C SER A 96 -19.48 -10.53 22.77
N THR A 97 -20.70 -10.17 22.39
CA THR A 97 -21.01 -9.02 21.54
C THR A 97 -20.73 -7.68 22.24
N ALA A 98 -20.91 -7.60 23.56
CA ALA A 98 -20.58 -6.39 24.31
C ALA A 98 -19.08 -6.10 24.28
N ILE A 99 -18.25 -7.13 24.47
CA ILE A 99 -16.79 -6.99 24.36
C ILE A 99 -16.38 -6.60 22.93
N ALA A 100 -17.03 -7.17 21.91
CA ALA A 100 -16.77 -6.81 20.52
C ALA A 100 -17.14 -5.35 20.22
N ALA A 101 -18.30 -4.89 20.68
CA ALA A 101 -18.75 -3.51 20.50
C ALA A 101 -17.81 -2.50 21.19
N LEU A 102 -17.35 -2.81 22.40
CA LEU A 102 -16.34 -1.99 23.08
C LEU A 102 -15.03 -1.92 22.29
N GLN A 103 -14.62 -3.03 21.67
CA GLN A 103 -13.41 -3.06 20.85
C GLN A 103 -13.57 -2.23 19.58
N GLU A 104 -14.69 -2.37 18.87
CA GLU A 104 -14.99 -1.57 17.68
C GLU A 104 -14.98 -0.08 17.99
N ALA A 105 -15.65 0.34 19.07
CA ALA A 105 -15.68 1.73 19.50
C ALA A 105 -14.28 2.26 19.89
N ALA A 106 -13.51 1.47 20.65
CA ALA A 106 -12.17 1.86 21.07
C ALA A 106 -11.21 2.01 19.89
N GLU A 107 -11.21 1.06 18.94
CA GLU A 107 -10.36 1.15 17.75
C GLU A 107 -10.78 2.31 16.84
N ALA A 108 -12.07 2.52 16.63
CA ALA A 108 -12.57 3.67 15.86
C ALA A 108 -12.14 5.00 16.48
N TYR A 109 -12.24 5.13 17.81
CA TYR A 109 -11.79 6.32 18.54
C TYR A 109 -10.28 6.57 18.38
N LEU A 110 -9.46 5.52 18.50
CA LEU A 110 -8.00 5.65 18.35
C LEU A 110 -7.60 6.00 16.91
N VAL A 111 -8.27 5.44 15.90
CA VAL A 111 -8.01 5.81 14.50
C VAL A 111 -8.32 7.28 14.28
N HIS A 112 -9.49 7.75 14.73
CA HIS A 112 -9.87 9.16 14.61
C HIS A 112 -8.88 10.09 15.33
N LEU A 113 -8.44 9.71 16.53
CA LEU A 113 -7.44 10.47 17.28
C LEU A 113 -6.09 10.59 16.52
N PHE A 114 -5.67 9.54 15.82
CA PHE A 114 -4.44 9.57 15.00
C PHE A 114 -4.60 10.27 13.64
N GLU A 115 -5.83 10.47 13.16
CA GLU A 115 -6.09 11.24 11.95
C GLU A 115 -5.93 12.74 12.17
N ASP A 116 -6.29 13.23 13.36
CA ASP A 116 -6.24 14.65 13.72
C ASP A 116 -4.88 15.11 14.30
N ALA A 117 -4.05 14.17 14.78
CA ALA A 117 -2.76 14.43 15.42
C ALA A 117 -1.62 14.70 14.41
#